data_AF-A0A2H0SLS9-F1
#
_entry.id   AF-A0A2H0SLS9-F1
#
_cell.length_a   1.000
_cell.length_b   1.000
_cell.length_c   1.000
_cell.angle_alpha   90.00
_cell.angle_beta   90.00
_cell.angle_gamma   90.00
#
_symmetry.space_group_name_H-M   'P 1'
#
loop_
_entity.id
_entity.type
_entity.pdbx_description
1 polymer ?
#
loop_
_entity_poly.entity_id
_entity_poly.type
_entity_poly.pdbx_seq_one_letter_code
_entity_poly.pdbx_strand_id
1 'polypeptide(L)'
;MYLLSMFDPQFSISSNILTYISRIESAKALIDHAALVPSWEAKFRDDAFTRTVHYGTKIEGNDLTQEQAQQVVRLEDYVDSEDVAKRTGMLARERDIQEVINYRNVIDWIDKQRSPKYNELITEKTLKTLHRLTVFKLIEEGYTGRFRDKQVVVRSAASSGVIFRPPVAVEIPYLMNDFFAWVHLPAAQAVHPLLRAAITHYQLVYIHPFIEGNGRTARAFASLMLYTLQYDFKRFFSLEQYFDSNVDAYYQALLSVQQNPGQDLTYWLEYFCYGVAIELEKIREQVQ
;
A
#
# COMPACT_ATOMS: atom_id res chain seq x y z
N MET A 1 12.16 -19.65 -22.45
CA MET A 1 12.34 -20.47 -21.24
C MET A 1 11.38 -19.91 -20.20
N TYR A 2 10.24 -20.57 -19.96
CA TYR A 2 9.33 -20.10 -18.91
C TYR A 2 10.01 -20.35 -17.57
N LEU A 3 10.35 -19.28 -16.85
CA LEU A 3 10.75 -19.39 -15.45
C LEU A 3 9.55 -20.01 -14.71
N LEU A 4 9.71 -21.23 -14.23
CA LEU A 4 8.77 -21.83 -13.29
C LEU A 4 8.84 -20.98 -12.02
N SER A 5 7.79 -20.19 -11.77
CA SER A 5 7.60 -19.55 -10.46
C SER A 5 7.32 -20.64 -9.44
N MET A 6 8.08 -20.69 -8.34
CA MET A 6 7.74 -21.54 -7.21
C MET A 6 6.70 -20.89 -6.28
N PHE A 7 6.42 -19.60 -6.44
CA PHE A 7 5.33 -18.93 -5.75
C PHE A 7 4.01 -19.18 -6.46
N ASP A 8 3.10 -19.87 -5.77
CA ASP A 8 1.72 -20.15 -6.19
C ASP A 8 0.75 -19.90 -5.01
N PRO A 9 0.09 -18.74 -4.95
CA PRO A 9 -0.74 -18.36 -3.80
C PRO A 9 -1.97 -19.26 -3.68
N GLN A 10 -2.16 -19.87 -2.52
CA GLN A 10 -3.32 -20.72 -2.23
C GLN A 10 -4.46 -19.88 -1.63
N PHE A 11 -5.64 -19.94 -2.25
CA PHE A 11 -6.85 -19.30 -1.74
C PHE A 11 -8.11 -19.93 -2.35
N SER A 12 -9.24 -19.74 -1.67
CA SER A 12 -10.58 -20.07 -2.17
C SER A 12 -11.41 -18.80 -2.36
N ILE A 13 -12.21 -18.76 -3.42
CA ILE A 13 -13.19 -17.69 -3.62
C ILE A 13 -14.41 -17.97 -2.73
N SER A 14 -14.50 -17.28 -1.58
CA SER A 14 -15.63 -17.42 -0.66
C SER A 14 -16.84 -16.57 -1.08
N SER A 15 -18.00 -16.85 -0.48
CA SER A 15 -19.19 -16.01 -0.66
C SER A 15 -18.96 -14.57 -0.23
N ASN A 16 -18.15 -14.34 0.82
CA ASN A 16 -17.77 -13.01 1.27
C ASN A 16 -17.00 -12.25 0.18
N ILE A 17 -15.96 -12.86 -0.40
CA ILE A 17 -15.19 -12.26 -1.51
C ILE A 17 -16.12 -11.88 -2.65
N LEU A 18 -17.01 -12.79 -3.08
CA LEU A 18 -17.96 -12.53 -4.15
C LEU A 18 -18.91 -11.36 -3.83
N THR A 19 -19.44 -11.30 -2.61
CA THR A 19 -20.28 -10.19 -2.15
C THR A 19 -19.53 -8.87 -2.17
N TYR A 20 -18.29 -8.83 -1.67
CA TYR A 20 -17.50 -7.59 -1.60
C TYR A 20 -17.08 -7.12 -2.99
N ILE A 21 -16.62 -8.01 -3.86
CA ILE A 21 -16.33 -7.67 -5.26
C ILE A 21 -17.58 -7.11 -5.95
N SER A 22 -18.74 -7.74 -5.76
CA SER A 22 -20.00 -7.25 -6.37
C SER A 22 -20.34 -5.81 -5.91
N ARG A 23 -20.12 -5.49 -4.63
CA ARG A 23 -20.32 -4.13 -4.09
C ARG A 23 -19.30 -3.14 -4.66
N ILE A 24 -18.04 -3.56 -4.77
CA ILE A 24 -16.97 -2.75 -5.35
C ILE A 24 -17.25 -2.44 -6.81
N GLU A 25 -17.62 -3.42 -7.63
CA GLU A 25 -17.95 -3.19 -9.05
C GLU A 25 -19.15 -2.26 -9.21
N SER A 26 -20.18 -2.40 -8.37
CA SER A 26 -21.32 -1.49 -8.34
C SER A 26 -20.91 -0.05 -7.99
N ALA A 27 -20.09 0.13 -6.96
CA ALA A 27 -19.60 1.46 -6.56
C ALA A 27 -18.65 2.05 -7.62
N LYS A 28 -17.76 1.24 -8.20
CA LYS A 28 -16.83 1.62 -9.27
C LYS A 28 -17.59 2.17 -10.47
N ALA A 29 -18.60 1.45 -10.96
CA ALA A 29 -19.39 1.89 -12.10
C ALA A 29 -20.06 3.25 -11.85
N LEU A 30 -20.59 3.46 -10.66
CA LEU A 30 -21.17 4.76 -10.27
C LEU A 30 -20.12 5.87 -10.22
N ILE A 31 -18.97 5.62 -9.58
CA ILE A 31 -17.88 6.61 -9.43
C ILE A 31 -17.31 6.99 -10.80
N ASP A 32 -17.05 6.01 -11.66
CA ASP A 32 -16.49 6.23 -12.99
C ASP A 32 -17.41 7.13 -13.84
N HIS A 33 -18.72 6.90 -13.77
CA HIS A 33 -19.73 7.64 -14.54
C HIS A 33 -20.33 8.86 -13.83
N ALA A 34 -19.98 9.12 -12.57
CA ALA A 34 -20.46 10.29 -11.84
C ALA A 34 -19.99 11.59 -12.53
N ALA A 35 -20.95 12.44 -12.90
CA ALA A 35 -20.72 13.76 -13.49
C ALA A 35 -20.43 14.79 -12.38
N LEU A 36 -19.23 14.72 -11.82
CA LEU A 36 -18.79 15.64 -10.77
C LEU A 36 -18.29 16.96 -11.35
N VAL A 37 -18.53 18.05 -10.62
CA VAL A 37 -17.93 19.35 -10.91
C VAL A 37 -16.40 19.23 -10.74
N PRO A 38 -15.56 19.73 -11.67
CA PRO A 38 -14.11 19.53 -11.60
C PRO A 38 -13.45 19.96 -10.29
N SER A 39 -13.94 21.02 -9.66
CA SER A 39 -13.44 21.49 -8.35
C SER A 39 -13.78 20.53 -7.21
N TRP A 40 -14.91 19.83 -7.29
CA TRP A 40 -15.28 18.81 -6.32
C TRP A 40 -14.42 17.57 -6.50
N GLU A 41 -14.22 17.12 -7.75
CA GLU A 41 -13.33 16.00 -8.06
C GLU A 41 -11.88 16.27 -7.62
N ALA A 42 -11.37 17.49 -7.81
CA ALA A 42 -10.07 17.89 -7.28
C ALA A 42 -10.03 17.78 -5.74
N LYS A 43 -11.05 18.32 -5.06
CA LYS A 43 -11.15 18.24 -3.61
C LYS A 43 -11.21 16.80 -3.09
N PHE A 44 -11.97 15.92 -3.73
CA PHE A 44 -12.04 14.49 -3.36
C PHE A 44 -10.66 13.83 -3.44
N ARG A 45 -9.90 14.14 -4.49
CA ARG A 45 -8.53 13.63 -4.65
C ARG A 45 -7.60 14.20 -3.59
N ASP A 46 -7.64 15.50 -3.31
CA ASP A 46 -6.80 16.13 -2.30
C ASP A 46 -7.08 15.58 -0.89
N ASP A 47 -8.36 15.38 -0.57
CA ASP A 47 -8.78 14.81 0.70
C ASP A 47 -8.35 13.34 0.79
N ALA A 48 -8.53 12.54 -0.27
CA ALA A 48 -8.09 11.14 -0.30
C ALA A 48 -6.57 11.02 -0.20
N PHE A 49 -5.84 11.85 -0.93
CA PHE A 49 -4.38 11.95 -0.89
C PHE A 49 -3.90 12.24 0.54
N THR A 50 -4.49 13.25 1.20
CA THR A 50 -4.15 13.60 2.58
C THR A 50 -4.38 12.42 3.53
N ARG A 51 -5.52 11.73 3.40
CA ARG A 51 -5.83 10.55 4.23
C ARG A 51 -4.85 9.42 3.98
N THR A 52 -4.55 9.10 2.72
CA THR A 52 -3.56 8.08 2.35
C THR A 52 -2.20 8.38 2.97
N VAL A 53 -1.73 9.63 2.88
CA VAL A 53 -0.43 10.02 3.45
C VAL A 53 -0.43 9.89 4.99
N HIS A 54 -1.44 10.46 5.65
CA HIS A 54 -1.55 10.45 7.10
C HIS A 54 -1.68 9.03 7.65
N TYR A 55 -2.70 8.27 7.21
CA TYR A 55 -2.95 6.94 7.75
C TYR A 55 -1.85 5.95 7.35
N GLY A 56 -1.25 6.10 6.17
CA GLY A 56 -0.14 5.25 5.73
C GLY A 56 1.13 5.39 6.55
N THR A 57 1.38 6.56 7.15
CA THR A 57 2.49 6.78 8.09
C THR A 57 2.10 6.44 9.53
N LYS A 58 0.86 6.76 9.93
CA LYS A 58 0.33 6.48 11.28
C LYS A 58 0.30 4.99 11.63
N ILE A 59 -0.03 4.10 10.67
CA ILE A 59 0.05 2.63 10.85
C ILE A 59 1.45 2.17 11.30
N GLU A 60 2.50 2.91 10.92
CA GLU A 60 3.89 2.62 11.29
C GLU A 60 4.34 3.34 12.58
N GLY A 61 3.43 4.05 13.27
CA GLY A 61 3.69 4.74 14.53
C GLY A 61 4.03 6.22 14.41
N ASN A 62 3.70 6.86 13.29
CA ASN A 62 3.87 8.31 13.13
C ASN A 62 2.82 9.09 13.95
N ASP A 63 3.27 10.09 14.71
CA ASP A 63 2.44 10.82 15.68
C ASP A 63 1.79 12.10 15.12
N LEU A 64 2.04 12.49 13.86
CA LEU A 64 1.42 13.69 13.28
C LEU A 64 -0.09 13.51 13.18
N THR A 65 -0.85 14.55 13.55
CA THR A 65 -2.30 14.57 13.32
C THR A 65 -2.63 14.67 11.83
N GLN A 66 -3.89 14.40 11.46
CA GLN A 66 -4.32 14.54 10.06
C GLN A 66 -4.17 16.00 9.57
N GLU A 67 -4.43 16.99 10.42
CA GLU A 67 -4.25 18.41 10.10
C GLU A 67 -2.78 18.77 9.87
N GLN A 68 -1.89 18.23 10.72
CA GLN A 68 -0.45 18.39 10.56
C GLN A 68 0.03 17.75 9.26
N ALA A 69 -0.37 16.51 8.98
CA ALA A 69 -0.06 15.84 7.73
C ALA A 69 -0.58 16.63 6.52
N GLN A 70 -1.79 17.21 6.61
CA GLN A 70 -2.35 18.06 5.55
C GLN A 70 -1.51 19.31 5.30
N GLN A 71 -0.96 19.94 6.35
CA GLN A 71 -0.04 21.07 6.18
C GLN A 71 1.22 20.67 5.41
N VAL A 72 1.78 19.48 5.67
CA VAL A 72 2.95 18.95 4.94
C VAL A 72 2.60 18.63 3.48
N VAL A 73 1.43 18.02 3.24
CA VAL A 73 0.96 17.66 1.90
C VAL A 73 0.82 18.90 1.01
N ARG A 74 0.31 20.01 1.54
CA ARG A 74 0.12 21.27 0.78
C ARG A 74 1.42 21.99 0.41
N LEU A 75 2.57 21.55 0.93
CA LEU A 75 3.89 22.15 0.67
C LEU A 75 4.60 21.43 -0.49
N GLU A 76 4.07 21.55 -1.70
CA GLU A 76 4.48 20.79 -2.90
C GLU A 76 5.98 20.88 -3.25
N ASP A 77 6.64 22.02 -2.98
CA ASP A 77 8.02 22.28 -3.42
C ASP A 77 9.12 21.77 -2.44
N TYR A 78 8.73 21.23 -1.28
CA TYR A 78 9.65 21.10 -0.15
C TYR A 78 10.04 19.65 0.16
N VAL A 79 11.32 19.42 0.42
CA VAL A 79 11.92 18.10 0.70
C VAL A 79 12.67 18.03 2.03
N ASP A 80 12.58 19.07 2.86
CA ASP A 80 13.30 19.16 4.12
C ASP A 80 12.37 19.38 5.33
N SER A 81 12.46 18.47 6.30
CA SER A 81 11.70 18.51 7.56
C SER A 81 11.94 19.77 8.36
N GLU A 82 13.14 20.35 8.34
CA GLU A 82 13.46 21.54 9.12
C GLU A 82 12.72 22.78 8.57
N ASP A 83 12.67 22.93 7.24
CA ASP A 83 11.94 24.04 6.60
C ASP A 83 10.42 23.89 6.78
N VAL A 84 9.91 22.66 6.68
CA VAL A 84 8.49 22.38 6.94
C VAL A 84 8.13 22.72 8.39
N ALA A 85 8.94 22.33 9.38
CA ALA A 85 8.71 22.68 10.78
C ALA A 85 8.68 24.20 11.00
N LYS A 86 9.64 24.94 10.43
CA LYS A 86 9.71 26.41 10.53
C LYS A 86 8.50 27.12 9.94
N ARG A 87 8.02 26.68 8.77
CA ARG A 87 6.90 27.33 8.06
C ARG A 87 5.54 27.03 8.67
N THR A 88 5.35 25.79 9.12
CA THR A 88 4.09 25.35 9.72
C THR A 88 3.98 25.72 11.19
N GLY A 89 5.12 26.00 11.86
CA GLY A 89 5.18 26.15 13.31
C GLY A 89 4.93 24.83 14.04
N MET A 90 5.02 23.69 13.35
CA MET A 90 4.71 22.38 13.89
C MET A 90 5.79 21.92 14.87
N LEU A 91 5.36 21.52 16.07
CA LEU A 91 6.20 20.86 17.07
C LEU A 91 6.07 19.34 16.92
N ALA A 92 6.88 18.75 16.07
CA ALA A 92 6.95 17.30 15.85
C ALA A 92 8.41 16.86 15.63
N ARG A 93 8.68 15.55 15.70
CA ARG A 93 10.03 15.03 15.41
C ARG A 93 10.33 15.23 13.93
N GLU A 94 11.55 15.64 13.61
CA GLU A 94 12.00 15.79 12.21
C GLU A 94 11.79 14.50 11.42
N ARG A 95 12.02 13.35 12.05
CA ARG A 95 11.76 12.03 11.45
C ARG A 95 10.30 11.90 11.02
N ASP A 96 9.35 12.23 11.89
CA ASP A 96 7.93 12.05 11.59
C ASP A 96 7.47 12.97 10.45
N ILE A 97 7.99 14.20 10.41
CA ILE A 97 7.76 15.14 9.31
C ILE A 97 8.34 14.58 8.01
N GLN A 98 9.59 14.09 8.05
CA GLN A 98 10.25 13.50 6.89
C GLN A 98 9.53 12.26 6.36
N GLU A 99 8.93 11.44 7.23
CA GLU A 99 8.11 10.30 6.83
C GLU A 99 6.86 10.72 6.05
N VAL A 100 6.18 11.77 6.50
CA VAL A 100 5.01 12.32 5.81
C VAL A 100 5.41 12.94 4.47
N ILE A 101 6.52 13.68 4.40
CA ILE A 101 7.09 14.19 3.13
C ILE A 101 7.37 13.04 2.17
N ASN A 102 8.02 11.98 2.66
CA ASN A 102 8.39 10.83 1.85
C ASN A 102 7.18 10.10 1.30
N TYR A 103 6.18 9.83 2.14
CA TYR A 103 4.99 9.09 1.70
C TYR A 103 4.11 9.94 0.78
N ARG A 104 4.03 11.27 0.99
CA ARG A 104 3.48 12.21 -0.01
C ARG A 104 4.17 12.05 -1.37
N ASN A 105 5.51 12.10 -1.40
CA ASN A 105 6.28 11.98 -2.64
C ASN A 105 6.10 10.60 -3.32
N VAL A 106 5.86 9.54 -2.55
CA VAL A 106 5.51 8.21 -3.07
C VAL A 106 4.18 8.25 -3.81
N ILE A 107 3.13 8.80 -3.19
CA ILE A 107 1.81 8.90 -3.80
C ILE A 107 1.86 9.83 -5.02
N ASP A 108 2.54 10.98 -4.93
CA ASP A 108 2.77 11.87 -6.07
C ASP A 108 3.47 11.17 -7.25
N TRP A 109 4.46 10.32 -6.95
CA TRP A 109 5.14 9.56 -7.98
C TRP A 109 4.19 8.58 -8.67
N ILE A 110 3.34 7.89 -7.91
CA ILE A 110 2.29 6.99 -8.43
C ILE A 110 1.26 7.77 -9.28
N ASP A 111 0.87 8.96 -8.83
CA ASP A 111 -0.07 9.85 -9.53
C ASP A 111 0.45 10.35 -10.88
N LYS A 112 1.75 10.53 -11.00
CA LYS A 112 2.42 10.94 -12.23
C LYS A 112 2.57 9.82 -13.26
N GLN A 113 2.33 8.55 -12.87
CA GLN A 113 2.38 7.42 -13.79
C GLN A 113 1.12 7.35 -14.67
N ARG A 114 1.00 8.23 -15.66
CA ARG A 114 -0.13 8.26 -16.60
C ARG A 114 0.05 7.24 -17.73
N SER A 115 -0.84 6.24 -17.79
CA SER A 115 -0.93 5.26 -18.88
C SER A 115 0.29 4.37 -19.21
N PRO A 116 1.22 4.04 -18.30
CA PRO A 116 2.24 3.04 -18.60
C PRO A 116 1.66 1.63 -18.60
N LYS A 117 2.28 0.73 -19.36
CA LYS A 117 1.84 -0.67 -19.43
C LYS A 117 2.14 -1.38 -18.11
N TYR A 118 1.23 -2.24 -17.65
CA TYR A 118 1.39 -3.06 -16.44
C TYR A 118 2.81 -3.67 -16.30
N ASN A 119 3.33 -4.28 -17.37
CA ASN A 119 4.66 -4.92 -17.39
C ASN A 119 5.84 -3.96 -17.20
N GLU A 120 5.67 -2.66 -17.47
CA GLU A 120 6.73 -1.65 -17.33
C GLU A 120 6.83 -1.15 -15.89
N LEU A 121 5.68 -1.08 -15.19
CA LEU A 121 5.62 -0.57 -13.82
C LEU A 121 5.72 -1.65 -12.75
N ILE A 122 5.14 -2.83 -12.97
CA ILE A 122 5.10 -3.87 -11.95
C ILE A 122 6.41 -4.66 -11.99
N THR A 123 7.49 -4.02 -11.54
CA THR A 123 8.85 -4.57 -11.61
C THR A 123 9.61 -4.39 -10.29
N GLU A 124 10.65 -5.19 -10.09
CA GLU A 124 11.57 -5.03 -8.95
C GLU A 124 12.20 -3.64 -8.92
N LYS A 125 12.52 -3.09 -10.10
CA LYS A 125 13.07 -1.73 -10.23
C LYS A 125 12.11 -0.71 -9.64
N THR A 126 10.82 -0.80 -9.97
CA THR A 126 9.80 0.10 -9.42
C THR A 126 9.65 -0.08 -7.92
N LEU A 127 9.60 -1.32 -7.42
CA LEU A 127 9.55 -1.57 -5.97
C LEU A 127 10.72 -0.91 -5.24
N LYS A 128 11.94 -1.05 -5.77
CA LYS A 128 13.15 -0.40 -5.22
C LYS A 128 13.08 1.13 -5.34
N THR A 129 12.46 1.68 -6.38
CA THR A 129 12.20 3.13 -6.51
C THR A 129 11.23 3.63 -5.44
N LEU A 130 10.09 2.95 -5.24
CA LEU A 130 9.12 3.30 -4.20
C LEU A 130 9.77 3.24 -2.81
N HIS A 131 10.57 2.20 -2.56
CA HIS A 131 11.30 2.09 -1.30
C HIS A 131 12.27 3.27 -1.11
N ARG A 132 13.06 3.67 -2.13
CA ARG A 132 13.94 4.85 -2.04
C ARG A 132 13.20 6.11 -1.68
N LEU A 133 12.03 6.35 -2.27
CA LEU A 133 11.18 7.51 -1.94
C LEU A 133 10.65 7.42 -0.51
N THR A 134 10.25 6.22 -0.08
CA THR A 134 9.70 5.96 1.26
C THR A 134 10.70 6.25 2.38
N VAL A 135 11.98 5.93 2.16
CA VAL A 135 13.03 6.00 3.21
C VAL A 135 14.05 7.13 2.99
N PHE A 136 13.78 8.04 2.07
CA PHE A 136 14.68 9.17 1.76
C PHE A 136 15.00 9.96 3.04
N LYS A 137 16.30 10.15 3.34
CA LYS A 137 16.82 10.78 4.56
C LYS A 137 16.45 10.09 5.89
N LEU A 138 15.84 8.90 5.89
CA LEU A 138 15.45 8.19 7.12
C LEU A 138 16.43 7.08 7.54
N ILE A 139 17.15 6.52 6.57
CA ILE A 139 18.10 5.43 6.76
C ILE A 139 19.40 5.71 5.99
N GLU A 140 20.45 4.94 6.29
CA GLU A 140 21.73 5.01 5.58
C GLU A 140 21.56 4.69 4.08
N GLU A 141 22.20 5.49 3.21
CA GLU A 141 22.09 5.39 1.75
C GLU A 141 22.39 3.99 1.22
N GLY A 142 23.33 3.29 1.88
CA GLY A 142 23.73 1.91 1.58
C GLY A 142 22.61 0.88 1.68
N TYR A 143 21.49 1.18 2.36
CA TYR A 143 20.29 0.34 2.46
C TYR A 143 19.15 0.80 1.54
N THR A 144 19.28 1.95 0.86
CA THR A 144 18.19 2.52 0.06
C THR A 144 17.97 1.77 -1.25
N GLY A 145 16.79 1.16 -1.38
CA GLY A 145 16.39 0.40 -2.57
C GLY A 145 17.21 -0.89 -2.74
N ARG A 146 17.72 -1.42 -1.63
CA ARG A 146 18.54 -2.63 -1.57
C ARG A 146 17.90 -3.61 -0.60
N PHE A 147 17.85 -4.88 -1.00
CA PHE A 147 17.33 -5.92 -0.11
C PHE A 147 18.25 -6.06 1.11
N ARG A 148 17.64 -6.31 2.27
CA ARG A 148 18.38 -6.46 3.52
C ARG A 148 19.26 -7.71 3.46
N ASP A 149 20.44 -7.60 4.04
CA ASP A 149 21.38 -8.69 4.32
C ASP A 149 21.32 -9.13 5.79
N LYS A 150 20.54 -8.42 6.61
CA LYS A 150 20.34 -8.66 8.03
C LYS A 150 18.95 -9.21 8.31
N GLN A 151 18.83 -9.98 9.39
CA GLN A 151 17.54 -10.44 9.86
C GLN A 151 16.78 -9.32 10.59
N VAL A 152 15.48 -9.24 10.35
CA VAL A 152 14.57 -8.28 10.99
C VAL A 152 13.38 -9.01 11.61
N VAL A 153 12.73 -8.36 12.56
CA VAL A 153 11.49 -8.82 13.18
C VAL A 153 10.49 -7.70 13.07
N VAL A 154 9.27 -8.03 12.65
CA VAL A 154 8.19 -7.05 12.53
C VAL A 154 7.39 -7.08 13.82
N ARG A 155 7.19 -5.91 14.41
CA ARG A 155 6.35 -5.70 15.58
C ARG A 155 5.27 -4.69 15.23
N SER A 156 4.03 -4.97 15.60
CA SER A 156 2.97 -3.96 15.51
C SER A 156 3.32 -2.77 16.40
N ALA A 157 3.18 -1.55 15.87
CA ALA A 157 3.32 -0.33 16.66
C ALA A 157 2.17 -0.17 17.67
N ALA A 158 0.99 -0.72 17.36
CA ALA A 158 -0.22 -0.58 18.16
C ALA A 158 -0.37 -1.64 19.28
N SER A 159 0.15 -2.85 19.07
CA SER A 159 0.00 -3.95 20.02
C SER A 159 1.29 -4.69 20.32
N SER A 160 1.59 -4.81 21.62
CA SER A 160 2.81 -5.43 22.16
C SER A 160 2.95 -6.94 21.92
N GLY A 161 1.99 -7.58 21.23
CA GLY A 161 1.92 -9.04 21.06
C GLY A 161 2.05 -9.57 19.63
N VAL A 162 1.83 -8.76 18.59
CA VAL A 162 1.89 -9.22 17.20
C VAL A 162 3.34 -9.21 16.72
N ILE A 163 3.91 -10.41 16.57
CA ILE A 163 5.23 -10.63 16.00
C ILE A 163 5.06 -11.38 14.68
N PHE A 164 5.36 -10.71 13.59
CA PHE A 164 5.45 -11.34 12.28
C PHE A 164 6.92 -11.73 12.02
N ARG A 165 7.15 -12.94 11.50
CA ARG A 165 8.49 -13.48 11.26
C ARG A 165 8.79 -13.56 9.76
N PRO A 166 9.53 -12.60 9.21
CA PRO A 166 9.93 -12.66 7.82
C PRO A 166 10.92 -13.81 7.55
N PRO A 167 11.02 -14.27 6.29
CA PRO A 167 12.06 -15.18 5.82
C PRO A 167 13.48 -14.69 6.14
N VAL A 168 14.47 -15.59 6.07
CA VAL A 168 15.87 -15.21 6.32
C VAL A 168 16.41 -14.36 5.16
N ALA A 169 17.34 -13.46 5.44
CA ALA A 169 17.84 -12.50 4.46
C ALA A 169 18.37 -13.14 3.15
N VAL A 170 19.00 -14.32 3.27
CA VAL A 170 19.54 -15.07 2.12
C VAL A 170 18.47 -15.59 1.15
N GLU A 171 17.21 -15.74 1.60
CA GLU A 171 16.09 -16.22 0.78
C GLU A 171 15.44 -15.09 -0.03
N ILE A 172 15.59 -13.82 0.38
CA ILE A 172 14.88 -12.68 -0.21
C ILE A 172 15.06 -12.57 -1.72
N PRO A 173 16.29 -12.66 -2.30
CA PRO A 173 16.45 -12.53 -3.74
C PRO A 173 15.65 -13.59 -4.52
N TYR A 174 15.59 -14.81 -3.99
CA TYR A 174 14.84 -15.91 -4.60
C TYR A 174 13.33 -15.69 -4.50
N LEU A 175 12.84 -15.34 -3.30
CA LEU A 175 11.43 -15.05 -3.06
C LEU A 175 10.91 -13.86 -3.88
N MET A 176 11.74 -12.81 -4.03
CA MET A 176 11.39 -11.65 -4.85
C MET A 176 11.38 -12.00 -6.33
N ASN A 177 12.33 -12.83 -6.80
CA ASN A 177 12.33 -13.33 -8.17
C ASN A 177 11.09 -14.18 -8.46
N ASP A 178 10.71 -15.08 -7.55
CA ASP A 178 9.51 -15.91 -7.68
C ASP A 178 8.23 -15.06 -7.68
N PHE A 179 8.14 -14.07 -6.77
CA PHE A 179 7.03 -13.12 -6.76
C PHE A 179 6.89 -12.36 -8.08
N PHE A 180 7.99 -11.79 -8.59
CA PHE A 180 7.96 -11.06 -9.86
C PHE A 180 7.76 -11.95 -11.08
N ALA A 181 8.17 -13.22 -11.03
CA ALA A 181 7.81 -14.21 -12.05
C ALA A 181 6.29 -14.45 -12.02
N TRP A 182 5.73 -14.73 -10.84
CA TRP A 182 4.30 -15.00 -10.64
C TRP A 182 3.40 -13.87 -11.16
N VAL A 183 3.64 -12.60 -10.78
CA VAL A 183 2.76 -11.47 -11.17
C VAL A 183 2.65 -11.25 -12.68
N HIS A 184 3.56 -11.84 -13.47
CA HIS A 184 3.55 -11.78 -14.93
C HIS A 184 3.06 -13.07 -15.60
N LEU A 185 2.83 -14.15 -14.86
CA LEU A 185 2.28 -15.38 -15.42
C LEU A 185 0.85 -15.18 -15.93
N PRO A 186 0.45 -15.85 -17.03
CA PRO A 186 -0.93 -15.82 -17.52
C PRO A 186 -1.96 -16.24 -16.44
N ALA A 187 -1.62 -17.20 -15.58
CA ALA A 187 -2.48 -17.63 -14.48
C ALA A 187 -2.73 -16.49 -13.46
N ALA A 188 -1.70 -15.74 -13.08
CA ALA A 188 -1.86 -14.55 -12.23
C ALA A 188 -2.64 -13.43 -12.95
N GLN A 189 -2.52 -13.34 -14.28
CA GLN A 189 -3.29 -12.39 -15.07
C GLN A 189 -4.79 -12.71 -15.12
N ALA A 190 -5.16 -13.98 -14.95
CA ALA A 190 -6.56 -14.42 -14.83
C ALA A 190 -7.16 -14.17 -13.44
N VAL A 191 -6.34 -13.90 -12.42
CA VAL A 191 -6.81 -13.54 -11.08
C VAL A 191 -7.41 -12.13 -11.10
N HIS A 192 -8.56 -11.96 -10.44
CA HIS A 192 -9.24 -10.67 -10.34
C HIS A 192 -8.30 -9.56 -9.83
N PRO A 193 -8.27 -8.35 -10.41
CA PRO A 193 -7.33 -7.28 -10.06
C PRO A 193 -7.24 -6.96 -8.57
N LEU A 194 -8.38 -6.86 -7.88
CA LEU A 194 -8.45 -6.67 -6.42
C LEU A 194 -7.71 -7.76 -5.64
N LEU A 195 -7.91 -9.02 -6.00
CA LEU A 195 -7.25 -10.14 -5.35
C LEU A 195 -5.76 -10.13 -5.64
N ARG A 196 -5.36 -9.79 -6.88
CA ARG A 196 -3.94 -9.71 -7.24
C ARG A 196 -3.21 -8.60 -6.47
N ALA A 197 -3.85 -7.45 -6.27
CA ALA A 197 -3.31 -6.38 -5.44
C ALA A 197 -3.21 -6.79 -3.96
N ALA A 198 -4.23 -7.49 -3.44
CA ALA A 198 -4.22 -8.02 -2.08
C ALA A 198 -3.10 -9.06 -1.87
N ILE A 199 -2.94 -10.02 -2.79
CA ILE A 199 -1.84 -11.01 -2.76
C ILE A 199 -0.49 -10.30 -2.82
N THR A 200 -0.36 -9.30 -3.70
CA THR A 200 0.86 -8.49 -3.83
C THR A 200 1.21 -7.78 -2.52
N HIS A 201 0.23 -7.14 -1.88
CA HIS A 201 0.41 -6.51 -0.58
C HIS A 201 0.92 -7.54 0.45
N TYR A 202 0.21 -8.66 0.60
CA TYR A 202 0.60 -9.71 1.54
C TYR A 202 2.01 -10.21 1.28
N GLN A 203 2.34 -10.56 0.03
CA GLN A 203 3.62 -11.18 -0.30
C GLN A 203 4.80 -10.25 0.00
N LEU A 204 4.65 -8.94 -0.26
CA LEU A 204 5.68 -7.96 0.07
C LEU A 204 5.85 -7.76 1.58
N VAL A 205 4.74 -7.76 2.33
CA VAL A 205 4.79 -7.74 3.81
C VAL A 205 5.43 -9.01 4.35
N TYR A 206 5.12 -10.16 3.76
CA TYR A 206 5.65 -11.46 4.15
C TYR A 206 7.16 -11.57 3.94
N ILE A 207 7.63 -11.31 2.71
CA ILE A 207 9.06 -11.34 2.38
C ILE A 207 9.83 -10.31 3.21
N HIS A 208 9.21 -9.14 3.42
CA HIS A 208 9.78 -8.01 4.15
C HIS A 208 11.20 -7.66 3.65
N PRO A 209 11.34 -7.31 2.35
CA PRO A 209 12.63 -7.35 1.65
C PRO A 209 13.64 -6.28 2.08
N PHE A 210 13.22 -5.21 2.76
CA PHE A 210 14.06 -4.07 3.11
C PHE A 210 14.34 -3.98 4.61
N ILE A 211 15.35 -3.19 5.01
CA ILE A 211 15.68 -3.00 6.44
C ILE A 211 14.62 -2.17 7.19
N GLU A 212 13.94 -1.26 6.49
CA GLU A 212 12.89 -0.38 7.00
C GLU A 212 11.92 0.00 5.86
N GLY A 213 10.76 0.58 6.16
CA GLY A 213 9.83 1.11 5.16
C GLY A 213 9.00 0.07 4.40
N ASN A 214 9.04 -1.20 4.81
CA ASN A 214 8.34 -2.30 4.12
C ASN A 214 6.82 -2.12 4.07
N GLY A 215 6.17 -1.74 5.17
CA GLY A 215 4.71 -1.59 5.21
C GLY A 215 4.21 -0.51 4.24
N ARG A 216 4.80 0.69 4.31
CA ARG A 216 4.56 1.81 3.37
C ARG A 216 4.84 1.42 1.92
N THR A 217 5.97 0.74 1.66
CA THR A 217 6.33 0.30 0.30
C THR A 217 5.34 -0.75 -0.24
N ALA A 218 4.90 -1.71 0.59
CA ALA A 218 3.96 -2.75 0.20
C ALA A 218 2.57 -2.17 -0.12
N ARG A 219 2.07 -1.24 0.69
CA ARG A 219 0.81 -0.53 0.43
C ARG A 219 0.88 0.29 -0.85
N ALA A 220 1.95 1.08 -1.01
CA ALA A 220 2.18 1.87 -2.23
C ALA A 220 2.25 0.99 -3.50
N PHE A 221 2.95 -0.14 -3.45
CA PHE A 221 3.06 -1.04 -4.60
C PHE A 221 1.74 -1.76 -4.92
N ALA A 222 0.94 -2.10 -3.90
CA ALA A 222 -0.40 -2.65 -4.10
C ALA A 222 -1.38 -1.62 -4.72
N SER A 223 -1.32 -0.35 -4.29
CA SER A 223 -2.08 0.75 -4.90
C SER A 223 -1.67 0.97 -6.35
N LEU A 224 -0.36 0.96 -6.64
CA LEU A 224 0.15 1.02 -8.02
C LEU A 224 -0.41 -0.13 -8.86
N MET A 225 -0.48 -1.35 -8.30
CA MET A 225 -1.06 -2.48 -9.00
C MET A 225 -2.54 -2.26 -9.35
N LEU A 226 -3.36 -1.82 -8.41
CA LEU A 226 -4.76 -1.50 -8.67
C LEU A 226 -4.89 -0.47 -9.81
N TYR A 227 -4.06 0.58 -9.77
CA TYR A 227 -4.13 1.67 -10.75
C TYR A 227 -3.73 1.21 -12.15
N THR A 228 -2.68 0.40 -12.27
CA THR A 228 -2.28 -0.20 -13.56
C THR A 228 -3.32 -1.15 -14.15
N LEU A 229 -4.30 -1.58 -13.34
CA LEU A 229 -5.38 -2.47 -13.74
C LEU A 229 -6.72 -1.77 -13.88
N GLN A 230 -6.74 -0.43 -13.89
CA GLN A 230 -7.94 0.39 -14.04
C GLN A 230 -8.90 0.30 -12.83
N TYR A 231 -8.35 -0.04 -11.66
CA TYR A 231 -9.00 0.01 -10.34
C TYR A 231 -8.47 1.20 -9.53
N ASP A 232 -8.38 2.37 -10.14
CA ASP A 232 -7.93 3.61 -9.49
C ASP A 232 -9.05 4.40 -8.81
N PHE A 233 -10.31 4.15 -9.17
CA PHE A 233 -11.51 4.75 -8.56
C PHE A 233 -11.42 6.28 -8.47
N LYS A 234 -10.92 6.91 -9.54
CA LYS A 234 -10.61 8.35 -9.62
C LYS A 234 -9.70 8.88 -8.50
N ARG A 235 -9.01 8.00 -7.76
CA ARG A 235 -8.18 8.29 -6.58
C ARG A 235 -8.95 8.94 -5.43
N PHE A 236 -10.22 8.55 -5.24
CA PHE A 236 -11.09 9.14 -4.22
C PHE A 236 -11.03 8.47 -2.84
N PHE A 237 -10.34 7.34 -2.70
CA PHE A 237 -10.36 6.52 -1.49
C PHE A 237 -8.97 6.31 -0.89
N SER A 238 -8.93 5.95 0.40
CA SER A 238 -7.71 5.61 1.14
C SER A 238 -7.92 4.27 1.84
N LEU A 239 -7.22 3.22 1.38
CA LEU A 239 -7.28 1.92 2.03
C LEU A 239 -6.51 1.91 3.36
N GLU A 240 -5.49 2.74 3.46
CA GLU A 240 -4.74 3.00 4.68
C GLU A 240 -5.65 3.46 5.81
N GLN A 241 -6.66 4.30 5.54
CA GLN A 241 -7.64 4.71 6.54
C GLN A 241 -8.40 3.52 7.13
N TYR A 242 -8.79 2.56 6.29
CA TYR A 242 -9.47 1.35 6.75
C TYR A 242 -8.54 0.50 7.63
N PHE A 243 -7.29 0.29 7.21
CA PHE A 243 -6.29 -0.43 8.00
C PHE A 243 -5.99 0.26 9.33
N ASP A 244 -5.91 1.59 9.37
CA ASP A 244 -5.67 2.37 10.60
C ASP A 244 -6.87 2.31 11.55
N SER A 245 -8.10 2.27 11.03
CA SER A 245 -9.31 2.24 11.87
C SER A 245 -9.34 1.08 12.86
N ASN A 246 -8.66 -0.02 12.52
CA ASN A 246 -8.37 -1.12 13.43
C ASN A 246 -7.06 -1.81 13.01
N VAL A 247 -5.93 -1.21 13.41
CA VAL A 247 -4.57 -1.69 13.11
C VAL A 247 -4.36 -3.13 13.59
N ASP A 248 -4.95 -3.50 14.73
CA ASP A 248 -4.84 -4.87 15.25
C ASP A 248 -5.54 -5.86 14.34
N ALA A 249 -6.76 -5.58 13.87
CA ALA A 249 -7.46 -6.44 12.92
C ALA A 249 -6.69 -6.59 11.60
N TYR A 250 -6.06 -5.51 11.11
CA TYR A 250 -5.19 -5.55 9.94
C TYR A 250 -4.01 -6.52 10.12
N TYR A 251 -3.28 -6.40 11.23
CA TYR A 251 -2.15 -7.30 11.51
C TYR A 251 -2.60 -8.73 11.80
N GLN A 252 -3.76 -8.94 12.44
CA GLN A 252 -4.33 -10.28 12.64
C GLN A 252 -4.70 -10.94 11.30
N ALA A 253 -5.25 -10.19 10.34
CA ALA A 253 -5.54 -10.70 9.00
C ALA A 253 -4.27 -11.09 8.22
N LEU A 254 -3.17 -10.35 8.40
CA LEU A 254 -1.87 -10.75 7.85
C LEU A 254 -1.30 -12.00 8.56
N LEU A 255 -1.40 -12.05 9.89
CA LEU A 255 -0.92 -13.18 10.68
C LEU A 255 -1.69 -14.47 10.40
N SER A 256 -2.98 -14.39 10.10
CA SER A 256 -3.80 -15.58 9.85
C SER A 256 -3.22 -16.46 8.76
N VAL A 257 -2.62 -15.85 7.72
CA VAL A 257 -1.99 -16.57 6.61
C VAL A 257 -0.65 -17.17 7.06
N GLN A 258 0.19 -16.42 7.78
CA GLN A 258 1.48 -16.92 8.26
C GLN A 258 1.31 -18.08 9.28
N GLN A 259 0.23 -18.06 10.06
CA GLN A 259 -0.07 -19.08 11.08
C GLN A 259 -0.85 -20.29 10.53
N ASN A 260 -1.40 -20.18 9.32
CA ASN A 260 -2.14 -21.25 8.67
C ASN A 260 -1.19 -22.28 8.01
N PRO A 261 -1.29 -23.58 8.36
CA PRO A 261 -0.60 -24.64 7.63
C PRO A 261 -1.07 -24.69 6.17
N GLY A 262 -0.23 -24.24 5.24
CA GLY A 262 -0.58 -24.11 3.82
C GLY A 262 -0.60 -22.67 3.31
N GLN A 263 -0.46 -21.69 4.21
CA GLN A 263 -0.43 -20.26 3.87
C GLN A 263 -1.67 -19.81 3.07
N ASP A 264 -2.85 -20.31 3.47
CA ASP A 264 -4.12 -19.94 2.83
C ASP A 264 -4.42 -18.45 2.98
N LEU A 265 -4.51 -17.76 1.85
CA LEU A 265 -4.74 -16.31 1.75
C LEU A 265 -6.21 -15.92 1.88
N THR A 266 -7.15 -16.86 1.89
CA THR A 266 -8.60 -16.59 1.80
C THR A 266 -9.08 -15.51 2.78
N TYR A 267 -8.71 -15.63 4.07
CA TYR A 267 -9.12 -14.64 5.08
C TYR A 267 -8.52 -13.24 4.85
N TRP A 268 -7.25 -13.17 4.44
CA TRP A 268 -6.62 -11.90 4.07
C TRP A 268 -7.31 -11.26 2.86
N LEU A 269 -7.67 -12.06 1.86
CA LEU A 269 -8.39 -11.58 0.68
C LEU A 269 -9.80 -11.08 1.03
N GLU A 270 -10.51 -11.77 1.93
CA GLU A 270 -11.79 -11.30 2.47
C GLU A 270 -11.63 -9.94 3.17
N TYR A 271 -10.65 -9.82 4.07
CA TYR A 271 -10.39 -8.59 4.81
C TYR A 271 -10.04 -7.42 3.89
N PHE A 272 -9.15 -7.64 2.91
CA PHE A 272 -8.75 -6.62 1.96
C PHE A 272 -9.93 -6.17 1.08
N CYS A 273 -10.69 -7.12 0.50
CA CYS A 273 -11.86 -6.79 -0.31
C CYS A 273 -12.96 -6.10 0.50
N TYR A 274 -13.17 -6.49 1.75
CA TYR A 274 -14.12 -5.80 2.62
C TYR A 274 -13.70 -4.35 2.87
N GLY A 275 -12.42 -4.10 3.16
CA GLY A 275 -11.89 -2.75 3.33
C GLY A 275 -12.10 -1.86 2.11
N VAL A 276 -11.77 -2.37 0.91
CA VAL A 276 -12.02 -1.64 -0.34
C VAL A 276 -13.52 -1.38 -0.55
N ALA A 277 -14.39 -2.36 -0.27
CA ALA A 277 -15.84 -2.20 -0.41
C ALA A 277 -16.38 -1.08 0.52
N ILE A 278 -15.95 -1.06 1.78
CA ILE A 278 -16.36 -0.05 2.76
C ILE A 278 -15.91 1.35 2.33
N GLU A 279 -14.66 1.51 1.90
CA GLU A 279 -14.15 2.81 1.49
C GLU A 279 -14.84 3.33 0.23
N LEU A 280 -15.12 2.47 -0.76
CA LEU A 280 -15.82 2.88 -1.97
C LEU A 280 -17.29 3.20 -1.75
N GLU A 281 -17.95 2.55 -0.80
CA GLU A 281 -19.33 2.89 -0.46
C GLU A 281 -19.46 4.27 0.17
N LYS A 282 -18.52 4.66 1.04
CA LYS A 282 -18.46 6.02 1.57
C LYS A 282 -18.35 7.05 0.45
N ILE A 283 -17.56 6.76 -0.60
CA ILE A 283 -17.43 7.63 -1.76
C ILE A 283 -18.72 7.61 -2.59
N ARG A 284 -19.31 6.43 -2.81
CA ARG A 284 -20.58 6.28 -3.53
C ARG A 284 -21.68 7.18 -2.94
N GLU A 285 -21.81 7.22 -1.61
CA GLU A 285 -22.80 8.04 -0.92
C GLU A 285 -22.57 9.56 -1.10
N GLN A 286 -21.33 9.97 -1.40
CA GLN A 286 -20.97 11.37 -1.58
C GLN A 286 -21.02 11.84 -3.04
N VAL A 287 -21.08 10.91 -4.00
CA VAL A 287 -21.14 11.20 -5.44
C VAL A 287 -22.52 10.95 -6.07
N GLN A 288 -23.46 10.36 -5.32
CA GLN A 288 -24.88 10.26 -5.67
C GLN A 288 -25.59 11.60 -5.47
#